data_AF-A0A060CIB2-F1
#
_entry.id   AF-A0A060CIB2-F1
#
_cell.length_a   1.000
_cell.length_b   1.000
_cell.length_c   1.000
_cell.angle_alpha   90.00
_cell.angle_beta   90.00
_cell.angle_gamma   90.00
#
_symmetry.space_group_name_H-M   'P 1'
#
loop_
_entity.id
_entity.type
_entity.pdbx_description
1 polymer ?
#
loop_
_entity_poly.entity_id
_entity_poly.type
_entity_poly.pdbx_seq_one_letter_code
_entity_poly.pdbx_strand_id
1 'polypeptide(L)'
;GLYYADHITAVSPTYAREITEPQFAYGMEGLLRQRQHEGRLSGILNGVDDQIWNPQSDLLLAARYDRDRLEEKAENKRQLQIAMG
;
A
#
# COMPACT_ATOMS: atom_id res chain seq x y z
N GLY A 1 -21.81 9.27 -1.99
CA GLY A 1 -20.82 8.52 -2.79
C GLY A 1 -21.11 7.03 -2.73
N LEU A 2 -20.73 6.35 -1.65
CA LEU A 2 -20.79 4.88 -1.52
C LEU A 2 -22.16 4.29 -1.86
N TYR A 3 -23.26 4.87 -1.37
CA TYR A 3 -24.60 4.32 -1.60
C TYR A 3 -25.01 4.26 -3.10
N TYR A 4 -24.53 5.17 -3.93
CA TYR A 4 -24.93 5.21 -5.35
C TYR A 4 -23.88 4.62 -6.29
N ALA A 5 -22.72 4.20 -5.78
CA ALA A 5 -21.67 3.63 -6.60
C ALA A 5 -22.04 2.24 -7.11
N ASP A 6 -21.79 1.96 -8.39
CA ASP A 6 -21.94 0.62 -8.97
C ASP A 6 -21.01 -0.38 -8.29
N HIS A 7 -19.78 0.04 -8.02
CA HIS A 7 -18.78 -0.77 -7.32
C HIS A 7 -17.92 0.10 -6.40
N ILE A 8 -17.44 -0.49 -5.31
CA ILE A 8 -16.51 0.15 -4.37
C ILE A 8 -15.17 -0.59 -4.46
N THR A 9 -14.09 0.15 -4.65
CA THR A 9 -12.72 -0.39 -4.66
C THR A 9 -11.94 0.12 -3.46
N ALA A 10 -11.21 -0.78 -2.81
CA ALA A 10 -10.28 -0.48 -1.73
C ALA A 10 -8.84 -0.79 -2.16
N VAL A 11 -7.85 -0.19 -1.48
CA VAL A 11 -6.41 -0.31 -1.84
C VAL A 11 -5.78 -1.69 -1.58
N SER A 12 -6.53 -2.60 -0.97
CA SER A 12 -6.11 -4.00 -0.83
C SER A 12 -7.31 -4.91 -0.53
N PRO A 13 -7.23 -6.22 -0.85
CA PRO A 13 -8.25 -7.19 -0.48
C PRO A 13 -8.48 -7.31 1.03
N THR A 14 -7.43 -7.09 1.83
CA THR A 14 -7.55 -7.09 3.30
C THR A 14 -8.29 -5.84 3.76
N TYR A 15 -7.93 -4.67 3.25
CA TYR A 15 -8.59 -3.42 3.62
C TYR A 15 -10.07 -3.40 3.21
N ALA A 16 -10.41 -3.98 2.05
CA ALA A 16 -11.81 -4.16 1.64
C ALA A 16 -12.64 -4.99 2.64
N ARG A 17 -12.00 -5.92 3.37
CA ARG A 17 -12.66 -6.71 4.43
C ARG A 17 -12.70 -5.93 5.74
N GLU A 18 -11.60 -5.32 6.14
CA GLU A 18 -11.47 -4.58 7.40
C GLU A 18 -12.53 -3.48 7.52
N ILE A 19 -12.76 -2.70 6.45
CA ILE A 19 -13.75 -1.61 6.49
C ILE A 19 -15.20 -2.07 6.64
N THR A 20 -15.47 -3.38 6.59
CA THR A 20 -16.80 -3.96 6.88
C THR A 20 -16.99 -4.29 8.36
N GLU A 21 -15.93 -4.19 9.17
CA GLU A 21 -15.96 -4.46 10.60
C GLU A 21 -16.36 -3.19 11.39
N PRO A 22 -17.17 -3.30 12.45
CA PRO A 22 -17.70 -2.14 13.17
C PRO A 22 -16.63 -1.15 13.67
N GLN A 23 -15.47 -1.67 14.08
CA GLN A 23 -14.34 -0.88 14.58
C GLN A 23 -13.64 -0.03 13.50
N PHE A 24 -13.82 -0.37 12.22
CA PHE A 24 -13.18 0.31 11.09
C PHE A 24 -14.17 0.96 10.13
N ALA A 25 -15.47 0.64 10.26
CA ALA A 25 -16.50 1.10 9.35
C ALA A 25 -17.08 2.48 9.69
N TYR A 26 -16.80 3.01 10.89
CA TYR A 26 -17.27 4.34 11.34
C TYR A 26 -18.78 4.55 11.15
N GLY A 27 -19.60 3.55 11.49
CA GLY A 27 -21.07 3.59 11.37
C GLY A 27 -21.61 3.22 9.98
N MET A 28 -20.73 2.81 9.04
CA MET A 28 -21.11 2.38 7.69
C MET A 28 -21.09 0.86 7.51
N GLU A 29 -20.91 0.07 8.57
CA GLU A 29 -20.72 -1.38 8.51
C GLU A 29 -21.87 -2.08 7.81
N GLY A 30 -23.12 -1.66 8.05
CA GLY A 30 -24.30 -2.24 7.40
C GLY A 30 -24.25 -2.03 5.88
N LEU A 31 -23.94 -0.81 5.44
CA LEU A 31 -23.79 -0.48 4.02
C LEU A 31 -22.64 -1.26 3.38
N LEU A 32 -21.46 -1.27 4.02
CA LEU A 32 -20.26 -1.88 3.46
C LEU A 32 -20.36 -3.40 3.41
N ARG A 33 -20.96 -4.05 4.43
CA ARG A 33 -21.28 -5.49 4.39
C ARG A 33 -22.30 -5.82 3.33
N GLN A 34 -23.35 -5.00 3.17
CA GLN A 34 -24.31 -5.19 2.09
C GLN A 34 -23.60 -5.19 0.73
N ARG A 35 -22.71 -4.22 0.47
CA ARG A 35 -21.94 -4.18 -0.78
C ARG A 35 -21.00 -5.34 -0.94
N GLN A 36 -20.37 -5.81 0.13
CA GLN A 36 -19.56 -7.01 0.11
C GLN A 36 -20.38 -8.25 -0.28
N HIS A 37 -21.56 -8.44 0.32
CA HIS A 37 -22.45 -9.56 0.02
C HIS A 37 -23.03 -9.51 -1.40
N GLU A 38 -23.29 -8.32 -1.93
CA GLU A 38 -23.67 -8.10 -3.33
C GLU A 38 -22.51 -8.33 -4.31
N GLY A 39 -21.28 -8.58 -3.84
CA GLY A 39 -20.09 -8.69 -4.68
C GLY A 39 -19.61 -7.34 -5.24
N ARG A 40 -20.08 -6.23 -4.69
CA ARG A 40 -19.86 -4.84 -5.15
C ARG A 40 -18.82 -4.08 -4.33
N LEU A 41 -18.03 -4.78 -3.54
CA LEU A 41 -16.89 -4.26 -2.80
C LEU A 41 -15.69 -5.17 -3.07
N SER A 42 -14.60 -4.61 -3.58
CA SER A 42 -13.38 -5.36 -3.87
C SER A 42 -12.14 -4.59 -3.48
N GLY A 43 -11.08 -5.32 -3.13
CA GLY A 43 -9.77 -4.73 -2.95
C GLY A 43 -8.91 -4.94 -4.18
N ILE A 44 -8.31 -3.86 -4.68
CA ILE A 44 -7.31 -3.89 -5.74
C ILE A 44 -5.98 -3.59 -5.07
N LEU A 45 -5.05 -4.54 -5.13
CA LEU A 45 -3.74 -4.38 -4.50
C LEU A 45 -2.97 -3.25 -5.19
N ASN A 46 -2.54 -2.25 -4.41
CA ASN A 46 -1.68 -1.20 -4.93
C ASN A 46 -0.34 -1.78 -5.40
N GLY A 47 0.13 -1.27 -6.54
CA GLY A 47 1.46 -1.53 -7.08
C GLY A 47 2.38 -0.33 -6.92
N VAL A 48 3.66 -0.56 -7.20
CA VAL A 48 4.69 0.47 -7.39
C VAL A 48 5.35 0.24 -8.74
N ASP A 49 5.82 1.31 -9.37
CA ASP A 49 6.60 1.24 -10.60
C ASP A 49 8.02 0.76 -10.29
N ASP A 50 8.40 -0.39 -10.81
CA ASP A 50 9.71 -1.02 -10.59
C ASP A 50 10.83 -0.40 -11.43
N GLN A 51 10.52 0.45 -12.41
CA GLN A 51 11.54 1.24 -13.11
C GLN A 51 11.97 2.44 -12.27
N ILE A 52 11.04 2.99 -11.49
CA ILE A 52 11.28 4.10 -10.57
C ILE A 52 11.83 3.60 -9.23
N TRP A 53 11.19 2.59 -8.64
CA TRP A 53 11.48 2.11 -7.29
C TRP A 53 12.34 0.84 -7.28
N ASN A 54 13.50 0.89 -7.93
CA ASN A 54 14.43 -0.23 -7.96
C ASN A 54 15.80 0.11 -7.37
N PRO A 55 16.16 -0.47 -6.19
CA PRO A 55 17.42 -0.18 -5.53
C PRO A 55 18.67 -0.66 -6.31
N GLN A 56 18.51 -1.51 -7.33
CA GLN A 56 19.60 -1.97 -8.19
C GLN A 56 20.04 -0.92 -9.20
N SER A 57 19.10 -0.05 -9.61
CA SER A 57 19.32 0.94 -10.69
C SER A 57 19.09 2.38 -10.25
N ASP A 58 18.52 2.62 -9.07
CA ASP A 58 18.26 3.97 -8.57
C ASP A 58 19.58 4.76 -8.43
N LEU A 59 19.64 5.91 -9.10
CA LEU A 59 20.77 6.85 -9.07
C LEU A 59 20.71 7.80 -7.87
N LEU A 60 19.55 7.88 -7.21
CA LEU A 60 19.34 8.73 -6.03
C LEU A 60 19.82 8.05 -4.74
N LEU A 61 20.07 6.74 -4.77
CA LEU A 61 20.69 6.03 -3.66
C LEU A 61 22.20 6.24 -3.66
N ALA A 62 22.77 6.46 -2.47
CA ALA A 62 24.21 6.56 -2.30
C ALA A 62 24.93 5.24 -2.62
N ALA A 63 24.28 4.12 -2.31
CA ALA A 63 24.74 2.77 -2.66
C ALA A 63 23.57 1.95 -3.21
N ARG A 64 23.74 1.40 -4.41
CA ARG A 64 22.78 0.48 -5.02
C ARG A 64 22.93 -0.91 -4.42
N TYR A 65 21.81 -1.61 -4.24
CA TYR A 65 21.78 -2.90 -3.61
C TYR A 65 20.72 -3.82 -4.23
N ASP A 66 20.84 -5.11 -3.94
CA ASP A 66 19.87 -6.12 -4.34
C ASP A 66 19.63 -7.13 -3.21
N ARG A 67 18.84 -8.17 -3.52
CA ARG A 67 18.52 -9.26 -2.60
C ARG A 67 19.75 -10.00 -2.06
N ASP A 68 20.87 -10.00 -2.78
CA ASP A 68 22.07 -10.75 -2.43
C ASP A 68 23.17 -9.85 -1.83
N ARG A 69 23.03 -8.52 -1.93
CA ARG A 69 23.95 -7.49 -1.40
C ARG A 69 23.25 -6.50 -0.46
N LEU A 70 22.48 -7.00 0.50
CA LEU A 70 21.69 -6.15 1.41
C LEU A 70 22.55 -5.29 2.35
N GLU A 71 23.79 -5.71 2.61
CA GLU A 71 24.77 -4.98 3.41
C GLU A 71 25.04 -3.56 2.89
N GLU A 72 24.96 -3.35 1.57
CA GLU A 72 25.14 -2.05 0.91
C GLU A 72 24.08 -1.02 1.34
N LYS A 73 22.93 -1.48 1.86
CA LYS A 73 21.88 -0.61 2.41
C LYS A 73 22.36 0.17 3.65
N ALA A 74 23.40 -0.30 4.35
CA ALA A 74 23.97 0.39 5.49
C ALA A 74 24.55 1.77 5.12
N GLU A 75 25.13 1.89 3.92
CA GLU A 75 25.66 3.17 3.44
C GLU A 75 24.54 4.18 3.17
N ASN A 76 23.43 3.75 2.57
CA ASN A 76 22.25 4.60 2.39
C ASN A 76 21.73 5.15 3.73
N LYS A 77 21.70 4.30 4.77
CA LYS A 77 21.31 4.74 6.12
C LYS A 77 22.28 5.78 6.67
N ARG A 78 23.59 5.56 6.54
CA ARG A 78 24.62 6.49 7.01
C ARG A 78 24.49 7.86 6.34
N GLN A 79 24.31 7.88 5.03
CA GLN A 79 24.14 9.12 4.26
C GLN A 79 22.87 9.87 4.66
N LEU A 80 21.76 9.16 4.85
CA LEU A 80 20.52 9.77 5.33
C LEU A 80 20.69 10.38 6.73
N GLN A 81 21.42 9.70 7.63
CA GLN A 81 21.72 10.22 8.97
C GLN A 81 22.59 11.48 8.92
N ILE A 82 23.53 11.59 7.98
CA ILE A 82 24.34 12.79 7.77
C ILE A 82 23.49 13.94 7.18
N ALA A 83 22.59 13.62 6.26
CA ALA A 83 21.76 14.63 5.60
C ALA A 83 20.65 15.20 6.50
N MET A 84 20.21 14.45 7.52
CA MET A 84 19.09 14.82 8.40
C MET A 84 19.46 15.02 9.88
N GLY A 85 20.71 14.76 10.26
CA GLY A 85 21.24 14.98 11.61
C GLY A 85 21.89 16.34 11.74
#